data_AF-B0TKK8-F1
#
_entry.id   AF-B0TKK8-F1
#
_cell.length_a   1.000
_cell.length_b   1.000
_cell.length_c   1.000
_cell.angle_alpha   90.00
_cell.angle_beta   90.00
_cell.angle_gamma   90.00
#
_symmetry.space_group_name_H-M   'P 1'
#
loop_
_entity.id
_entity.type
_entity.pdbx_description
1 polymer ?
#
loop_
_entity_poly.entity_id
_entity_poly.type
_entity_poly.pdbx_seq_one_letter_code
_entity_poly.pdbx_strand_id
1 'polypeptide(L)'
;MGVVYYFGIGSLAFVIIVILIMKNSFNAKCMKVAMKALEITIEPFDLSAGEYLPAPPTMKVMLLGFLSARDLKQILINVFDFSTPELGAYYMLDQLSEAFEAESKKEMAAWFGRARDRLTENFNKSVREMLMKS
;
A
#
# COMPACT_ATOMS: atom_id res chain seq x y z
N MET A 1 -47.42 23.13 12.54
CA MET A 1 -46.61 22.01 13.04
C MET A 1 -45.63 21.65 11.94
N GLY A 2 -44.36 22.05 12.09
CA GLY A 2 -43.35 21.86 11.06
C GLY A 2 -42.28 20.88 11.51
N VAL A 3 -41.85 20.06 10.52
CA VAL A 3 -40.51 19.51 10.32
C VAL A 3 -40.08 18.38 11.31
N VAL A 4 -39.34 17.32 10.96
CA VAL A 4 -38.44 17.04 9.83
C VAL A 4 -38.35 15.51 9.66
N TYR A 5 -38.25 15.05 8.40
CA TYR A 5 -37.93 13.67 8.02
C TYR A 5 -36.49 13.30 8.43
N TYR A 6 -36.34 12.40 9.41
CA TYR A 6 -35.06 11.89 9.94
C TYR A 6 -34.44 10.73 9.13
N PHE A 7 -34.72 10.61 7.83
CA PHE A 7 -34.32 9.43 7.04
C PHE A 7 -32.98 9.53 6.28
N GLY A 8 -32.26 10.66 6.38
CA GLY A 8 -31.05 10.90 5.56
C GLY A 8 -29.69 10.76 6.25
N ILE A 9 -29.61 10.93 7.57
CA ILE A 9 -28.33 11.16 8.27
C ILE A 9 -27.75 9.85 8.83
N GLY A 10 -28.60 8.96 9.33
CA GLY A 10 -28.18 7.67 9.88
C GLY A 10 -27.64 6.69 8.82
N SER A 11 -28.19 6.71 7.61
CA SER A 11 -27.73 5.91 6.48
C SER A 11 -26.37 6.39 5.95
N LEU A 12 -26.15 7.70 5.86
CA LEU A 12 -24.85 8.28 5.51
C LEU A 12 -23.78 7.96 6.55
N ALA A 13 -24.09 8.09 7.84
CA ALA A 13 -23.17 7.72 8.92
C ALA A 13 -22.84 6.22 8.92
N PHE A 14 -23.83 5.35 8.69
CA PHE A 14 -23.63 3.90 8.59
C PHE A 14 -22.77 3.54 7.37
N VAL A 15 -23.02 4.17 6.21
CA VAL A 15 -22.21 3.99 5.00
C VAL A 15 -20.78 4.49 5.23
N ILE A 16 -20.57 5.64 5.88
CA ILE A 16 -19.24 6.16 6.23
C ILE A 16 -18.52 5.19 7.18
N ILE A 17 -19.21 4.66 8.21
CA ILE A 17 -18.62 3.70 9.15
C ILE A 17 -18.27 2.39 8.45
N VAL A 18 -19.14 1.85 7.59
CA VAL A 18 -18.86 0.64 6.81
C VAL A 18 -17.71 0.88 5.82
N ILE A 19 -17.67 2.03 5.14
CA ILE A 19 -16.56 2.41 4.26
C ILE A 19 -15.26 2.56 5.06
N LEU A 20 -15.29 3.15 6.26
CA LEU A 20 -14.12 3.27 7.13
C LEU A 20 -13.65 1.91 7.63
N ILE A 21 -14.55 1.00 8.02
CA ILE A 21 -14.23 -0.37 8.44
C ILE A 21 -13.71 -1.21 7.27
N MET A 22 -14.31 -1.09 6.08
CA MET A 22 -13.86 -1.77 4.87
C MET A 22 -12.53 -1.19 4.34
N LYS A 23 -12.31 0.12 4.43
CA LYS A 23 -11.00 0.76 4.20
C LYS A 23 -9.97 0.25 5.18
N ASN A 24 -10.33 0.12 6.45
CA ASN A 24 -9.45 -0.46 7.46
C ASN A 24 -9.09 -1.90 7.09
N SER A 25 -10.04 -2.71 6.60
CA SER A 25 -9.79 -4.08 6.14
C SER A 25 -8.85 -4.14 4.94
N PHE A 26 -9.10 -3.34 3.89
CA PHE A 26 -8.29 -3.37 2.67
C PHE A 26 -6.88 -2.80 2.92
N ASN A 27 -6.78 -1.61 3.51
CA ASN A 27 -5.50 -0.97 3.79
C ASN A 27 -4.69 -1.77 4.82
N ALA A 28 -5.32 -2.36 5.85
CA ALA A 28 -4.60 -3.23 6.78
C ALA A 28 -4.09 -4.51 6.09
N LYS A 29 -4.85 -5.08 5.16
CA LYS A 29 -4.37 -6.22 4.36
C LYS A 29 -3.20 -5.83 3.46
N CYS A 30 -3.29 -4.69 2.76
CA CYS A 30 -2.18 -4.17 1.95
C CYS A 30 -0.93 -3.96 2.81
N MET A 31 -1.08 -3.34 3.98
CA MET A 31 0.02 -3.11 4.91
C MET A 31 0.63 -4.42 5.41
N LYS A 32 -0.20 -5.42 5.76
CA LYS A 32 0.30 -6.73 6.20
C LYS A 32 1.10 -7.43 5.10
N VAL A 33 0.63 -7.35 3.85
CA VAL A 33 1.33 -7.93 2.70
C VAL A 33 2.65 -7.19 2.42
N ALA A 34 2.64 -5.85 2.45
CA ALA A 34 3.84 -5.04 2.24
C ALA A 34 4.89 -5.25 3.33
N MET A 35 4.49 -5.25 4.61
CA MET A 35 5.38 -5.54 5.74
C MET A 35 6.00 -6.94 5.61
N LYS A 36 5.20 -7.95 5.26
CA LYS A 36 5.71 -9.31 5.07
C LYS A 36 6.74 -9.39 3.93
N ALA A 37 6.51 -8.66 2.83
CA ALA A 37 7.46 -8.60 1.72
C ALA A 37 8.77 -7.93 2.15
N LEU A 38 8.69 -6.79 2.85
CA LEU A 38 9.85 -6.07 3.39
C LEU A 38 10.65 -6.92 4.38
N GLU A 39 9.98 -7.60 5.31
CA GLU A 39 10.62 -8.48 6.31
C GLU A 39 11.45 -9.59 5.65
N ILE A 40 10.93 -10.19 4.58
CA ILE A 40 11.63 -11.25 3.84
C ILE A 40 12.84 -10.70 3.06
N THR A 41 12.81 -9.42 2.67
CA THR A 41 13.89 -8.80 1.89
C THR A 41 14.92 -8.04 2.73
N ILE A 42 14.84 -8.10 4.07
CA ILE A 42 15.84 -7.52 5.00
C ILE A 42 17.16 -8.31 5.00
N GLU A 43 17.10 -9.64 5.04
CA GLU A 43 18.30 -10.50 5.16
C GLU A 43 19.33 -10.39 4.02
N PRO A 44 18.97 -10.13 2.74
CA PRO A 44 19.95 -9.99 1.66
C PRO A 44 20.56 -8.58 1.51
N PHE A 45 20.36 -7.64 2.45
CA PHE A 45 20.93 -6.29 2.35
C PHE A 45 22.29 -6.19 3.06
N ASP A 46 23.34 -5.96 2.28
CA ASP A 46 24.67 -5.67 2.79
C ASP A 46 24.69 -4.26 3.39
N LEU A 47 24.59 -4.17 4.72
CA LEU A 47 24.54 -2.93 5.50
C LEU A 47 25.87 -2.15 5.50
N SER A 48 26.88 -2.59 4.72
CA SER A 48 28.18 -1.92 4.61
C SER A 48 28.12 -0.54 3.93
N ALA A 49 27.00 -0.17 3.30
CA ALA A 49 26.83 1.07 2.53
C ALA A 49 26.60 2.35 3.37
N GLY A 50 26.45 2.27 4.69
CA GLY A 50 26.28 3.46 5.56
C GLY A 50 24.86 4.06 5.58
N GLU A 51 23.91 3.51 4.83
CA GLU A 51 22.47 3.78 5.00
C GLU A 51 21.86 2.83 6.04
N TYR A 52 21.27 3.39 7.10
CA TYR A 52 20.57 2.59 8.11
C TYR A 52 19.18 2.22 7.59
N LEU A 53 18.94 0.92 7.39
CA LEU A 53 17.59 0.43 7.10
C LEU A 53 16.67 0.68 8.30
N PRO A 54 15.48 1.27 8.11
CA PRO A 54 14.56 1.57 9.20
C PRO A 54 14.08 0.27 9.86
N ALA A 55 14.03 0.28 11.20
CA ALA A 55 13.48 -0.84 11.96
C ALA A 55 11.99 -1.10 11.59
N PRO A 56 11.47 -2.33 11.80
CA PRO A 56 10.10 -2.69 11.44
C PRO A 56 9.00 -1.72 11.94
N PRO A 57 9.09 -1.15 13.16
CA PRO A 57 8.14 -0.13 13.61
C PRO A 57 8.17 1.14 12.74
N THR A 58 9.35 1.57 12.33
CA THR A 58 9.54 2.76 11.48
C THR A 58 9.01 2.52 10.07
N MET A 59 9.25 1.33 9.50
CA MET A 59 8.65 0.93 8.20
C MET A 59 7.13 1.01 8.24
N LYS A 60 6.53 0.47 9.31
CA LYS A 60 5.08 0.46 9.48
C LYS A 60 4.52 1.87 9.52
N VAL A 61 5.20 2.82 10.17
CA VAL A 61 4.80 4.23 10.20
C VAL A 61 4.88 4.86 8.81
N MET A 62 5.92 4.56 8.03
CA MET A 62 6.05 5.06 6.65
C MET A 62 4.91 4.54 5.75
N LEU A 63 4.61 3.23 5.82
CA LEU A 63 3.49 2.63 5.09
C LEU A 63 2.14 3.21 5.53
N LEU A 64 1.95 3.43 6.84
CA LEU A 64 0.75 4.08 7.37
C LEU A 64 0.60 5.52 6.87
N GLY A 65 1.70 6.28 6.79
CA GLY A 65 1.71 7.64 6.23
C GLY A 65 1.31 7.66 4.76
N PHE A 66 1.73 6.67 3.98
CA PHE A 66 1.30 6.54 2.59
C PHE A 66 -0.20 6.21 2.46
N LEU A 67 -0.69 5.27 3.28
CA LEU A 67 -2.09 4.84 3.29
C LEU A 67 -3.05 5.91 3.83
N SER A 68 -2.62 6.76 4.76
CA SER A 68 -3.45 7.84 5.30
C SER A 68 -3.64 8.98 4.29
N ALA A 69 -2.67 9.18 3.40
CA ALA A 69 -2.73 10.20 2.36
C ALA A 69 -3.53 9.79 1.11
N ARG A 70 -3.84 8.48 0.93
CA ARG A 70 -4.39 7.97 -0.33
C ARG A 70 -5.52 6.97 -0.13
N ASP A 71 -6.57 7.10 -0.95
CA ASP A 71 -7.57 6.05 -1.10
C ASP A 71 -7.06 4.96 -2.05
N LEU A 72 -6.17 4.11 -1.53
CA LEU A 72 -5.43 3.12 -2.31
C LEU A 72 -6.36 2.25 -3.16
N LYS A 73 -7.49 1.81 -2.60
CA LYS A 73 -8.46 0.99 -3.32
C LYS A 73 -9.03 1.70 -4.54
N GLN A 74 -9.38 2.98 -4.40
CA GLN A 74 -9.92 3.77 -5.50
C GLN A 74 -8.88 4.00 -6.61
N ILE A 75 -7.62 4.27 -6.22
CA ILE A 75 -6.51 4.41 -7.18
C ILE A 75 -6.34 3.14 -7.99
N LEU A 76 -6.30 1.98 -7.32
CA LEU A 76 -6.11 0.70 -8.00
C LEU A 76 -7.25 0.39 -8.97
N ILE A 77 -8.50 0.66 -8.58
CA ILE A 77 -9.65 0.50 -9.47
C ILE A 77 -9.53 1.43 -10.67
N ASN A 78 -9.11 2.68 -10.49
CA ASN A 78 -8.99 3.63 -11.59
C ASN A 78 -7.84 3.31 -12.56
N VAL A 79 -6.76 2.69 -12.07
CA VAL A 79 -5.56 2.40 -12.87
C VAL A 79 -5.62 1.00 -13.49
N PHE A 80 -6.14 0.03 -12.75
CA PHE A 80 -6.06 -1.39 -13.13
C PHE A 80 -7.43 -2.06 -13.29
N ASP A 81 -8.55 -1.36 -13.08
CA ASP A 81 -9.92 -1.90 -13.10
C ASP A 81 -10.22 -2.97 -12.02
N PHE A 82 -9.26 -3.29 -11.14
CA PHE A 82 -9.45 -4.16 -10.00
C PHE A 82 -8.57 -3.76 -8.81
N SER A 83 -8.95 -4.22 -7.61
CA SER A 83 -8.17 -3.98 -6.39
C SER A 83 -7.95 -5.27 -5.62
N THR A 84 -6.70 -5.71 -5.49
CA THR A 84 -6.31 -6.75 -4.52
C THR A 84 -5.35 -6.19 -3.49
N PRO A 85 -5.33 -6.74 -2.25
CA PRO A 85 -4.37 -6.29 -1.25
C PRO A 85 -2.91 -6.41 -1.68
N GLU A 86 -2.59 -7.42 -2.48
CA GLU A 86 -1.24 -7.65 -2.98
C GLU A 86 -0.85 -6.62 -4.05
N LEU A 87 -1.79 -6.24 -4.93
CA LEU A 87 -1.58 -5.15 -5.88
C LEU A 87 -1.44 -3.80 -5.16
N GLY A 88 -2.24 -3.57 -4.11
CA GLY A 88 -2.10 -2.38 -3.27
C GLY A 88 -0.76 -2.32 -2.54
N ALA A 89 -0.29 -3.47 -2.01
CA ALA A 89 1.04 -3.57 -1.43
C ALA A 89 2.14 -3.29 -2.47
N TYR A 90 2.01 -3.83 -3.68
CA TYR A 90 2.93 -3.56 -4.79
C TYR A 90 2.99 -2.07 -5.13
N TYR A 91 1.84 -1.44 -5.38
CA TYR A 91 1.77 -0.02 -5.75
C TYR A 91 2.33 0.89 -4.64
N MET A 92 2.08 0.54 -3.38
CA MET A 92 2.61 1.27 -2.23
C MET A 92 4.13 1.16 -2.12
N LEU A 93 4.68 -0.05 -2.29
CA LEU A 93 6.13 -0.26 -2.24
C LEU A 93 6.84 0.41 -3.41
N ASP A 94 6.23 0.38 -4.60
CA ASP A 94 6.72 1.03 -5.80
C ASP A 94 6.82 2.56 -5.64
N GLN A 95 5.73 3.19 -5.20
CA GLN A 95 5.68 4.64 -4.97
C GLN A 95 6.64 5.09 -3.85
N LEU A 96 6.82 4.29 -2.80
CA LEU A 96 7.82 4.58 -1.77
C LEU A 96 9.25 4.40 -2.28
N SER A 97 9.50 3.40 -3.12
CA SER A 97 10.78 3.22 -3.79
C SER A 97 11.14 4.45 -4.63
N GLU A 98 10.22 4.92 -5.48
CA GLU A 98 10.40 6.13 -6.28
C GLU A 98 10.66 7.38 -5.41
N ALA A 99 9.92 7.51 -4.30
CA ALA A 99 10.12 8.62 -3.36
C ALA A 99 11.51 8.60 -2.71
N PHE A 100 12.00 7.42 -2.31
CA PHE A 100 13.35 7.28 -1.76
C PHE A 100 14.45 7.52 -2.82
N GLU A 101 14.21 7.10 -4.06
CA GLU A 101 15.12 7.37 -5.17
C GLU A 101 15.24 8.88 -5.43
N ALA A 102 14.13 9.60 -5.40
CA ALA A 102 14.10 11.06 -5.50
C ALA A 102 14.83 11.76 -4.34
N GLU A 103 14.78 11.18 -3.13
CA GLU A 103 15.53 11.65 -1.95
C GLU A 103 17.01 11.19 -1.92
N SER A 104 17.51 10.56 -3.00
CA SER A 104 18.86 10.00 -3.08
C SER A 104 19.17 8.89 -2.05
N LYS A 105 18.14 8.28 -1.45
CA LYS A 105 18.25 7.12 -0.54
C LYS A 105 18.22 5.83 -1.34
N LYS A 106 19.30 5.55 -2.06
CA LYS A 106 19.33 4.50 -3.10
C LYS A 106 19.19 3.10 -2.52
N GLU A 107 19.72 2.84 -1.35
CA GLU A 107 19.61 1.51 -0.72
C GLU A 107 18.19 1.27 -0.23
N MET A 108 17.54 2.29 0.34
CA MET A 108 16.12 2.22 0.70
C MET A 108 15.24 2.00 -0.54
N ALA A 109 15.46 2.76 -1.61
CA ALA A 109 14.74 2.58 -2.87
C ALA A 109 14.90 1.13 -3.39
N ALA A 110 16.14 0.64 -3.47
CA ALA A 110 16.44 -0.71 -3.93
C ALA A 110 15.77 -1.78 -3.04
N TRP A 111 15.71 -1.58 -1.73
CA TRP A 111 15.06 -2.52 -0.81
C TRP A 111 13.54 -2.58 -1.00
N PHE A 112 12.88 -1.42 -1.10
CA PHE A 112 11.45 -1.34 -1.39
C PHE A 112 11.13 -1.90 -2.78
N GLY A 113 11.98 -1.65 -3.77
CA GLY A 113 11.91 -2.24 -5.11
C GLY A 113 12.03 -3.77 -5.09
N ARG A 114 12.96 -4.35 -4.33
CA ARG A 114 13.05 -5.82 -4.16
C ARG A 114 11.82 -6.41 -3.49
N ALA A 115 11.28 -5.74 -2.47
CA ALA A 115 10.05 -6.17 -1.82
C ALA A 115 8.85 -6.14 -2.78
N ARG A 116 8.77 -5.10 -3.62
CA ARG A 116 7.80 -5.00 -4.71
C ARG A 116 7.95 -6.15 -5.71
N ASP A 117 9.16 -6.42 -6.18
CA ASP A 117 9.43 -7.47 -7.18
C ASP A 117 9.05 -8.86 -6.65
N ARG A 118 9.33 -9.11 -5.36
CA ARG A 118 8.90 -10.35 -4.69
C ARG A 118 7.38 -10.52 -4.64
N LEU A 119 6.61 -9.43 -4.56
CA LEU A 119 5.15 -9.53 -4.64
C LEU A 119 4.70 -9.95 -6.03
N THR A 120 5.38 -9.49 -7.09
CA THR A 120 5.05 -9.88 -8.47
C THR A 120 5.23 -11.39 -8.70
N GLU A 121 6.15 -12.05 -7.99
CA GLU A 121 6.31 -13.50 -8.03
C GLU A 121 5.05 -14.26 -7.60
N ASN A 122 4.21 -13.65 -6.77
CA ASN A 122 2.96 -14.26 -6.30
C ASN A 122 1.74 -13.80 -7.11
N PHE A 123 1.92 -12.87 -8.05
CA PHE A 123 0.84 -12.43 -8.93
C PHE A 123 0.53 -13.50 -9.96
N ASN A 124 -0.77 -13.68 -10.26
CA ASN A 124 -1.17 -14.54 -11.36
C ASN A 124 -0.61 -13.96 -12.69
N LYS A 125 -0.51 -14.81 -13.71
CA LYS A 125 0.02 -14.45 -15.02
C LYS A 125 -0.66 -13.22 -15.65
N SER A 126 -1.98 -13.09 -15.51
CA SER A 126 -2.78 -11.97 -16.02
C SER A 126 -2.39 -10.63 -15.36
N VAL A 127 -2.20 -10.61 -14.04
CA VAL A 127 -1.77 -9.39 -13.32
C VAL A 127 -0.35 -9.00 -13.71
N ARG A 128 0.56 -9.97 -13.87
CA ARG A 128 1.92 -9.69 -14.37
C ARG A 128 1.92 -9.11 -15.78
N GLU A 129 1.09 -9.66 -16.67
CA GLU A 129 0.95 -9.17 -18.05
C GLU A 129 0.40 -7.74 -18.11
N MET A 130 -0.45 -7.33 -17.17
CA MET A 130 -0.93 -5.95 -17.06
C MET A 130 0.16 -5.00 -16.58
N LEU A 131 0.95 -5.39 -15.58
CA LEU A 131 2.04 -4.57 -15.05
C LEU A 131 3.19 -4.37 -16.07
N MET A 132 3.42 -5.33 -16.96
CA MET A 132 4.44 -5.21 -18.03
C MET A 132 4.01 -4.32 -19.20
N LYS A 133 2.73 -3.94 -19.28
CA LYS A 133 2.17 -3.10 -20.36
C LYS A 133 1.95 -1.65 -19.95
N SER A 134 2.02 -1.35 -18.65
CA SER A 134 1.93 0.00 -18.10
C SER A 134 3.28 0.69 -18.11
#